data_AF-A0A6G4XC25-F1
#
_entry.id   AF-A0A6G4XC25-F1
#
_cell.length_a   1.000
_cell.length_b   1.000
_cell.length_c   1.000
_cell.angle_alpha   90.00
_cell.angle_beta   90.00
_cell.angle_gamma   90.00
#
_symmetry.space_group_name_H-M   'P 1'
#
loop_
_entity.id
_entity.type
_entity.pdbx_description
1 polymer ?
#
loop_
_entity_poly.entity_id
_entity_poly.type
_entity_poly.pdbx_seq_one_letter_code
_entity_poly.pdbx_strand_id
1 'polypeptide(L)'
;MAVGLTLAVVTAMFLGRAWNACDVGVNNAANSGFLLWMFIPGLWSVLLLAWVAVGALLGDRPRLHAGALVVTLIGLVWCVISIFWEGATPACPSGVPPWWPNFLPAPGF
;
A
#
# COMPACT_ATOMS: atom_id res chain seq x y z
N MET A 1 -0.63 11.95 -12.71
CA MET A 1 -0.06 10.59 -12.76
C MET A 1 -1.14 9.57 -12.42
N ALA A 2 -1.80 8.99 -13.43
CA ALA A 2 -2.95 8.10 -13.22
C ALA A 2 -2.56 6.77 -12.54
N VAL A 3 -1.42 6.19 -12.93
CA VAL A 3 -0.91 4.93 -12.35
C VAL A 3 -0.69 5.03 -10.85
N GLY A 4 -0.09 6.13 -10.36
CA GLY A 4 0.11 6.34 -8.93
C GLY A 4 -1.21 6.44 -8.16
N LEU A 5 -2.23 7.08 -8.74
CA LEU A 5 -3.55 7.17 -8.12
C LEU A 5 -4.24 5.80 -8.10
N THR A 6 -4.17 5.04 -9.19
CA THR A 6 -4.68 3.67 -9.26
C THR A 6 -4.02 2.77 -8.21
N LEU A 7 -2.69 2.85 -8.06
CA LEU A 7 -1.96 2.11 -7.03
C LEU A 7 -2.44 2.50 -5.63
N ALA A 8 -2.61 3.80 -5.36
CA ALA A 8 -3.09 4.26 -4.06
C ALA A 8 -4.49 3.73 -3.74
N VAL A 9 -5.41 3.78 -4.71
CA VAL A 9 -6.79 3.27 -4.57
C VAL A 9 -6.81 1.75 -4.37
N VAL A 10 -6.07 0.99 -5.19
CA VAL A 10 -6.00 -0.47 -5.06
C VAL A 10 -5.39 -0.88 -3.73
N THR A 11 -4.35 -0.18 -3.28
CA THR A 11 -3.73 -0.41 -1.96
C THR A 11 -4.72 -0.12 -0.83
N ALA A 12 -5.49 0.97 -0.93
CA ALA A 12 -6.50 1.30 0.06
C ALA A 12 -7.64 0.26 0.10
N MET A 13 -8.09 -0.22 -1.06
CA MET A 13 -9.11 -1.28 -1.15
C MET A 13 -8.59 -2.59 -0.55
N PHE A 14 -7.34 -2.94 -0.84
CA PHE A 14 -6.69 -4.13 -0.29
C PHE A 14 -6.62 -4.08 1.24
N LEU A 15 -6.13 -2.96 1.77
CA LEU A 15 -6.00 -2.74 3.21
C LEU A 15 -7.37 -2.70 3.90
N GLY A 16 -8.34 -1.99 3.33
CA GLY A 16 -9.71 -1.95 3.86
C GLY A 16 -10.38 -3.33 3.89
N ARG A 17 -10.14 -4.17 2.87
CA ARG A 17 -10.62 -5.56 2.85
C ARG A 17 -9.94 -6.42 3.92
N ALA A 18 -8.63 -6.23 4.15
CA ALA A 18 -7.90 -6.94 5.19
C ALA A 18 -8.39 -6.55 6.58
N TRP A 19 -8.53 -5.26 6.84
CA TRP A 19 -9.04 -4.75 8.11
C TRP A 19 -10.46 -5.24 8.39
N ASN A 20 -11.34 -5.24 7.39
CA ASN A 20 -12.69 -5.76 7.56
C ASN A 20 -12.71 -7.26 7.87
N ALA A 21 -11.84 -8.05 7.24
CA ALA A 21 -11.73 -9.49 7.51
C ALA A 21 -11.15 -9.81 8.90
N CYS A 22 -10.30 -8.93 9.43
CA CYS A 22 -9.63 -9.11 10.73
C CYS A 22 -10.22 -8.27 11.87
N ASP A 23 -11.40 -7.68 11.64
CA ASP A 23 -12.12 -6.81 12.59
C ASP A 23 -11.21 -5.72 13.20
N VAL A 24 -10.44 -5.08 12.33
CA VAL A 24 -9.46 -4.05 12.70
C VAL A 24 -10.09 -2.66 12.67
N GLY A 25 -9.74 -1.84 13.67
CA GLY A 25 -10.16 -0.45 13.78
C GLY A 25 -11.41 -0.26 14.63
N VAL A 26 -11.97 0.95 14.60
CA VAL A 26 -13.11 1.31 15.46
C VAL A 26 -14.44 0.95 14.81
N ASN A 27 -14.59 1.29 13.52
CA ASN A 27 -15.76 0.94 12.70
C ASN A 27 -15.48 1.22 11.22
N ASN A 28 -16.33 0.70 10.34
CA ASN A 28 -16.20 0.87 8.89
C ASN A 28 -16.23 2.33 8.43
N ALA A 29 -16.98 3.22 9.10
CA ALA A 29 -17.06 4.62 8.70
C ALA A 29 -15.76 5.37 9.00
N ALA A 30 -15.16 5.14 10.18
CA ALA A 30 -13.86 5.69 10.54
C ALA A 30 -12.75 5.17 9.61
N ASN A 31 -12.71 3.86 9.37
CA ASN A 31 -11.70 3.23 8.51
C ASN A 31 -11.80 3.74 7.06
N SER A 32 -13.00 3.76 6.49
CA SER A 32 -13.21 4.26 5.12
C SER A 32 -12.93 5.76 5.01
N GLY A 33 -13.28 6.55 6.02
CA GLY A 33 -12.94 7.97 6.10
C GLY A 33 -11.42 8.18 6.08
N PHE A 34 -10.66 7.46 6.91
CA PHE A 34 -9.20 7.51 6.91
C PHE A 34 -8.61 7.11 5.56
N LEU A 35 -9.08 6.00 4.98
CA LEU A 35 -8.59 5.50 3.70
C LEU A 35 -8.83 6.50 2.55
N LEU A 36 -10.01 7.09 2.50
CA LEU A 36 -10.40 8.02 1.43
C LEU A 36 -9.73 9.39 1.56
N TRP A 37 -9.73 9.97 2.75
CA TRP A 37 -9.35 11.37 2.95
C TRP A 37 -7.87 11.57 3.30
N MET A 38 -7.22 10.56 3.91
CA MET A 38 -5.81 10.67 4.31
C MET A 38 -4.92 9.69 3.55
N PHE A 39 -5.28 8.41 3.52
CA PHE A 39 -4.40 7.37 2.96
C PHE A 39 -4.20 7.53 1.45
N ILE A 40 -5.29 7.63 0.67
CA ILE A 40 -5.19 7.73 -0.79
C ILE A 40 -4.42 9.00 -1.22
N PRO A 41 -4.74 10.22 -0.73
CA PRO A 41 -4.00 11.42 -1.10
C PRO A 41 -2.55 11.38 -0.63
N GLY A 42 -2.29 10.86 0.58
CA GLY A 42 -0.95 10.75 1.15
C GLY A 42 -0.07 9.79 0.34
N LEU A 43 -0.55 8.56 0.11
CA LEU A 43 0.17 7.57 -0.69
C LEU A 43 0.38 8.05 -2.12
N TRP A 44 -0.65 8.62 -2.75
CA TRP A 44 -0.51 9.20 -4.09
C TRP A 44 0.60 10.25 -4.14
N SER A 45 0.66 11.15 -3.16
CA SER A 45 1.70 12.18 -3.08
C SER A 45 3.11 11.57 -2.93
N VAL A 46 3.26 10.54 -2.10
CA VAL A 46 4.54 9.82 -1.95
C VAL A 46 4.96 9.15 -3.26
N LEU A 47 4.03 8.50 -3.97
CA LEU A 47 4.31 7.89 -5.27
C LEU A 47 4.64 8.94 -6.34
N LEU A 48 3.98 10.12 -6.30
CA LEU A 48 4.32 11.27 -7.14
C LEU A 48 5.78 11.70 -6.93
N LEU A 49 6.18 11.90 -5.67
CA LEU A 49 7.54 12.32 -5.31
C LEU A 49 8.58 11.28 -5.72
N ALA A 50 8.29 10.00 -5.51
CA ALA A 50 9.18 8.91 -5.91
C ALA A 50 9.43 8.90 -7.42
N TRP A 51 8.38 9.07 -8.22
CA TRP A 51 8.52 9.17 -9.68
C TRP A 51 9.38 10.36 -10.12
N VAL A 52 9.14 11.55 -9.53
CA VAL A 52 9.95 12.74 -9.83
C VAL A 52 11.41 12.50 -9.46
N ALA A 53 11.68 11.91 -8.28
CA ALA A 53 13.02 11.62 -7.82
C ALA A 53 13.75 10.62 -8.74
N VAL A 54 13.08 9.51 -9.11
CA VAL A 54 13.64 8.52 -10.03
C VAL A 54 13.87 9.11 -11.43
N GLY A 55 12.99 10.01 -11.89
CA GLY A 55 13.17 10.76 -13.14
C GLY A 55 14.39 11.66 -13.11
N ALA A 56 14.54 12.45 -12.05
CA ALA A 56 15.67 13.35 -11.88
C ALA A 56 17.00 12.61 -11.76
N LEU A 57 17.04 11.46 -11.08
CA LEU A 57 18.26 10.68 -10.85
C LEU A 57 18.72 9.89 -12.09
N LEU A 58 17.80 9.39 -12.91
CA LEU A 58 18.12 8.46 -13.99
C LEU A 58 18.07 9.06 -15.41
N GLY A 59 17.50 10.26 -15.56
CA GLY A 59 17.50 11.02 -16.82
C GLY A 59 17.03 10.20 -18.03
N ASP A 60 17.71 10.36 -19.17
CA ASP A 60 17.37 9.75 -20.48
C ASP A 60 17.75 8.27 -20.62
N ARG A 61 17.79 7.50 -19.54
CA ARG A 61 18.01 6.03 -19.60
C ARG A 61 16.69 5.29 -19.46
N PRO A 62 15.85 5.20 -20.52
CA PRO A 62 14.44 4.80 -20.38
C PRO A 62 14.25 3.40 -19.78
N ARG A 63 15.10 2.44 -20.12
CA ARG A 63 15.01 1.07 -19.59
C ARG A 63 15.37 0.99 -18.11
N LEU A 64 16.43 1.68 -17.70
CA LEU A 64 16.85 1.73 -16.30
C LEU A 64 15.87 2.54 -15.45
N HIS A 65 15.37 3.66 -15.99
CA HIS A 65 14.33 4.46 -15.37
C HIS A 65 13.06 3.64 -15.13
N ALA A 66 12.56 2.94 -16.14
CA ALA A 66 11.36 2.10 -16.00
C ALA A 66 11.55 0.98 -14.96
N GLY A 67 12.69 0.28 -15.00
CA GLY A 67 12.99 -0.79 -14.05
C GLY A 67 13.09 -0.28 -12.61
N ALA A 68 13.86 0.80 -12.39
CA ALA A 68 14.00 1.41 -11.07
C ALA A 68 12.66 1.91 -10.54
N LEU A 69 11.87 2.57 -11.39
CA LEU A 69 10.56 3.07 -11.00
C LEU A 69 9.63 1.94 -10.54
N VAL A 70 9.55 0.83 -11.28
CA VAL A 70 8.72 -0.33 -10.89
C VAL A 70 9.14 -0.87 -9.53
N VAL A 71 10.44 -1.09 -9.32
CA VAL A 71 10.96 -1.61 -8.05
C VAL A 71 10.67 -0.64 -6.89
N THR A 72 10.90 0.66 -7.10
CA THR A 72 10.62 1.69 -6.10
C THR A 72 9.14 1.76 -5.75
N LEU A 73 8.24 1.74 -6.73
CA LEU A 73 6.80 1.81 -6.48
C LEU A 73 6.29 0.57 -5.75
N ILE A 74 6.73 -0.64 -6.14
CA ILE A 74 6.37 -1.89 -5.44
C ILE A 74 6.86 -1.85 -4.00
N GLY A 75 8.13 -1.45 -3.79
CA GLY A 75 8.70 -1.34 -2.45
C GLY A 75 7.95 -0.34 -1.57
N LEU A 76 7.61 0.84 -2.10
CA LEU A 76 6.84 1.84 -1.36
C LEU A 76 5.44 1.36 -0.99
N VAL A 77 4.72 0.72 -1.92
CA VAL A 77 3.40 0.14 -1.65
C VAL A 77 3.50 -0.93 -0.56
N TRP A 78 4.49 -1.83 -0.65
CA TRP A 78 4.69 -2.88 0.35
C TRP A 78 5.04 -2.31 1.74
N CYS A 79 5.92 -1.31 1.80
CA CYS A 79 6.26 -0.61 3.04
C CYS A 79 5.01 0.02 3.65
N VAL A 80 4.20 0.72 2.86
CA VAL A 80 2.99 1.37 3.35
C VAL A 80 1.96 0.34 3.84
N ILE A 81 1.76 -0.76 3.10
CA ILE A 81 0.92 -1.87 3.58
C ILE A 81 1.43 -2.36 4.93
N SER A 82 2.74 -2.60 5.06
CA SER A 82 3.34 -3.12 6.30
C SER A 82 3.23 -2.15 7.49
N ILE A 83 3.31 -0.83 7.25
CA ILE A 83 3.13 0.20 8.30
C ILE A 83 1.71 0.18 8.86
N PHE A 84 0.72 0.01 7.99
CA PHE A 84 -0.69 0.06 8.34
C PHE A 84 -1.32 -1.33 8.53
N TRP A 85 -0.51 -2.39 8.48
CA TRP A 85 -0.97 -3.74 8.73
C TRP A 85 -1.06 -3.97 10.23
N GLU A 86 -2.22 -4.41 10.68
CA GLU A 86 -2.37 -4.87 12.05
C GLU A 86 -2.07 -6.36 12.09
N GLY A 87 -1.23 -6.77 13.04
CA GLY A 87 -0.79 -8.15 13.21
C GLY A 87 -1.88 -9.07 13.75
N ALA A 88 -1.53 -9.95 14.69
CA ALA A 88 -2.48 -10.90 15.25
C ALA A 88 -3.63 -10.20 16.00
N THR A 89 -4.87 -10.43 15.54
CA THR A 89 -6.10 -10.00 16.21
C THR A 89 -6.93 -11.21 16.63
N PRO A 90 -7.94 -11.06 17.52
CA PRO A 90 -8.85 -12.17 17.84
C PRO A 90 -9.55 -12.78 16.63
N ALA A 91 -9.86 -11.97 15.59
CA ALA A 91 -10.46 -12.44 14.35
C ALA A 91 -9.43 -13.02 13.36
N CYS A 92 -8.16 -12.60 13.44
CA CYS A 92 -7.04 -13.09 12.63
C CYS A 92 -5.86 -13.52 13.51
N PRO A 93 -5.92 -14.71 14.15
CA PRO A 93 -4.89 -15.15 15.11
C PRO A 93 -3.53 -15.41 14.45
N SER A 94 -3.51 -15.71 13.15
CA SER A 94 -2.30 -15.86 12.35
C SER A 94 -1.73 -14.52 11.85
N GLY A 95 -2.33 -13.38 12.19
CA GLY A 95 -1.89 -12.05 11.77
C GLY A 95 -2.23 -11.67 10.33
N VAL A 96 -2.97 -12.53 9.62
CA VAL A 96 -3.43 -12.29 8.24
C VAL A 96 -4.84 -12.83 8.03
N PRO A 97 -5.61 -12.28 7.08
CA PRO A 97 -6.92 -12.80 6.70
C PRO A 97 -6.86 -14.25 6.16
N PRO A 98 -7.96 -15.02 6.25
CA PRO A 98 -8.01 -16.40 5.72
C PRO A 98 -7.79 -16.51 4.21
N TRP A 99 -8.04 -15.42 3.46
CA TRP A 99 -7.81 -15.36 2.02
C TRP A 99 -6.36 -14.99 1.66
N TRP A 100 -5.51 -14.69 2.65
CA TRP A 100 -4.13 -14.31 2.42
C TRP A 100 -3.35 -15.44 1.74
N PRO A 101 -2.59 -15.16 0.68
CA PRO A 101 -1.83 -16.18 -0.01
C PRO A 101 -0.65 -16.69 0.83
N ASN A 102 -0.55 -18.02 0.97
CA ASN A 102 0.47 -18.69 1.79
C ASN A 102 1.93 -18.46 1.32
N PHE A 103 2.14 -18.00 0.08
CA PHE A 103 3.48 -17.74 -0.46
C PHE A 103 3.95 -16.30 -0.23
N LEU A 104 3.08 -15.39 0.22
CA LEU A 104 3.47 -14.04 0.59
C LEU A 104 3.72 -13.98 2.11
N PRO A 105 4.81 -13.32 2.55
CA PRO A 105 5.01 -13.08 3.97
C PRO A 105 3.86 -12.24 4.54
N ALA A 106 3.52 -12.48 5.81
CA ALA A 106 2.63 -11.59 6.54
C ALA A 106 3.23 -10.18 6.53
N PRO A 107 2.47 -9.14 6.15
CA PRO A 107 2.94 -7.77 6.22
C PRO A 107 3.06 -7.32 7.68
N GLY A 108 3.97 -6.38 7.93
CA GLY A 108 4.29 -5.91 9.28
C GLY A 108 5.80 -5.81 9.48
N PHE A 109 6.20 -5.19 10.59
CA PHE A 109 7.58 -5.09 11.05
C PHE A 109 7.79 -5.86 12.36
#